data_AF-A0A9W6WC34-F1
#
_entry.id   AF-A0A9W6WC34-F1
#
_cell.length_a   1.000
_cell.length_b   1.000
_cell.length_c   1.000
_cell.angle_alpha   90.00
_cell.angle_beta   90.00
_cell.angle_gamma   90.00
#
_symmetry.space_group_name_H-M   'P 1'
#
loop_
_entity.id
_entity.type
_entity.pdbx_description
1 polymer ?
#
loop_
_entity_poly.entity_id
_entity_poly.type
_entity_poly.pdbx_seq_one_letter_code
_entity_poly.pdbx_strand_id
1 'polypeptide(L)'
;MLLMQATREEIESMSEWPATAVRAHVDFMTALPKVLFRDGEIVDMQGLGGPGETFVVRASPTGEPIVTDGPFPETKEFLAGYWLVDVESTDRVREIAAFISAAPGPDGKPMNFPLHVQPIGQAPEV
;
A
#
# COMPACT_ATOMS: atom_id res chain seq x y z
N MET A 1 3.41 -0.34 -10.70
CA MET A 1 3.43 -0.35 -9.23
C MET A 1 2.18 0.34 -8.71
N LEU A 2 1.53 -0.26 -7.70
CA LEU A 2 0.37 0.29 -7.00
C LEU A 2 0.81 0.61 -5.57
N LEU A 3 0.53 1.82 -5.10
CA LEU A 3 0.94 2.31 -3.80
C LEU A 3 -0.31 2.70 -3.00
N MET A 4 -0.60 1.94 -1.93
CA MET A 4 -1.77 2.17 -1.09
C MET A 4 -1.45 3.19 -0.01
N GLN A 5 -2.24 4.24 0.01
CA GLN A 5 -2.21 5.24 1.07
C GLN A 5 -3.25 4.91 2.13
N ALA A 6 -2.94 5.22 3.38
CA ALA A 6 -3.88 5.21 4.49
C ALA A 6 -3.51 6.29 5.50
N THR A 7 -4.48 6.72 6.29
CA THR A 7 -4.28 7.60 7.44
C THR A 7 -3.92 6.78 8.68
N ARG A 8 -3.36 7.45 9.68
CA ARG A 8 -3.06 6.83 10.99
C ARG A 8 -4.33 6.25 11.61
N GLU A 9 -5.42 7.02 11.60
CA GLU A 9 -6.70 6.62 12.16
C GLU A 9 -7.25 5.35 11.49
N GLU A 10 -7.21 5.27 10.16
CA GLU A 10 -7.67 4.08 9.43
C GLU A 10 -6.92 2.82 9.86
N ILE A 11 -5.60 2.88 9.97
CA ILE A 11 -4.78 1.72 10.37
C ILE A 11 -4.93 1.39 11.86
N GLU A 12 -4.91 2.38 12.74
CA GLU A 12 -5.02 2.17 14.18
C GLU A 12 -6.41 1.63 14.58
N SER A 13 -7.47 2.11 13.91
CA SER A 13 -8.85 1.67 14.16
C SER A 13 -9.06 0.18 13.88
N MET A 14 -8.24 -0.45 13.02
CA MET A 14 -8.38 -1.88 12.69
C MET A 14 -8.27 -2.79 13.92
N SER A 15 -7.56 -2.35 14.96
CA SER A 15 -7.45 -3.06 16.23
C SER A 15 -8.77 -3.12 17.01
N GLU A 16 -9.69 -2.20 16.73
CA GLU A 16 -11.00 -2.08 17.38
C GLU A 16 -12.11 -2.80 16.59
N TRP A 17 -11.80 -3.28 15.38
CA TRP A 17 -12.79 -3.92 14.52
C TRP A 17 -13.24 -5.27 15.09
N PRO A 18 -14.49 -5.70 14.81
CA PRO A 18 -14.91 -7.06 15.09
C PRO A 18 -13.97 -8.07 14.41
N ALA A 19 -13.59 -9.13 15.11
CA ALA A 19 -12.69 -10.16 14.56
C ALA A 19 -13.19 -10.77 13.24
N THR A 20 -14.52 -10.84 13.04
CA THR A 20 -15.12 -11.28 11.79
C THR A 20 -14.87 -10.32 10.63
N ALA A 21 -14.86 -9.01 10.89
CA ALA A 21 -14.56 -8.00 9.89
C ALA A 21 -13.07 -7.94 9.57
N VAL A 22 -12.19 -8.03 10.58
CA VAL A 22 -10.74 -8.17 10.35
C VAL A 22 -10.45 -9.37 9.47
N ARG A 23 -11.06 -10.53 9.77
CA ARG A 23 -10.90 -11.74 8.94
C ARG A 23 -11.41 -11.52 7.52
N ALA A 24 -12.59 -10.93 7.34
CA ALA A 24 -13.13 -10.65 6.00
C ALA A 24 -12.21 -9.72 5.19
N HIS A 25 -11.65 -8.70 5.83
CA HIS A 25 -10.70 -7.78 5.23
C HIS A 25 -9.42 -8.50 4.78
N VAL A 26 -8.80 -9.28 5.68
CA VAL A 26 -7.59 -10.05 5.40
C VAL A 26 -7.83 -11.11 4.32
N ASP A 27 -8.95 -11.82 4.38
CA ASP A 27 -9.31 -12.82 3.36
C ASP A 27 -9.47 -12.15 1.99
N PHE A 28 -10.15 -11.00 1.92
CA PHE A 28 -10.29 -10.21 0.69
C PHE A 28 -8.92 -9.79 0.13
N MET A 29 -8.08 -9.20 0.97
CA MET A 29 -6.75 -8.70 0.60
C MET A 29 -5.78 -9.80 0.21
N THR A 30 -6.00 -11.04 0.66
CA THR A 30 -5.15 -12.19 0.30
C THR A 30 -5.73 -13.05 -0.82
N ALA A 31 -7.03 -13.00 -1.08
CA ALA A 31 -7.69 -13.84 -2.07
C ALA A 31 -7.31 -13.47 -3.51
N LEU A 32 -7.40 -12.18 -3.88
CA LEU A 32 -7.06 -11.76 -5.24
C LEU A 32 -5.56 -11.95 -5.53
N PRO A 33 -4.63 -11.54 -4.65
CA PRO A 33 -3.22 -11.74 -4.94
C PRO A 33 -2.82 -13.20 -5.14
N LYS A 34 -3.44 -14.16 -4.43
CA LYS A 34 -3.17 -15.59 -4.68
C LYS A 34 -3.45 -16.00 -6.14
N VAL A 35 -4.51 -15.47 -6.73
CA VAL A 35 -4.87 -15.73 -8.12
C VAL A 35 -3.91 -15.02 -9.06
N LEU A 36 -3.64 -13.74 -8.80
CA LEU A 36 -2.76 -12.92 -9.65
C LEU A 36 -1.29 -13.37 -9.60
N PHE A 37 -0.82 -13.87 -8.45
CA PHE A 37 0.51 -14.50 -8.33
C PHE A 37 0.62 -15.76 -9.18
N ARG A 38 -0.43 -16.61 -9.16
CA ARG A 38 -0.47 -17.82 -9.99
C ARG A 38 -0.43 -17.47 -11.47
N ASP A 39 -1.13 -16.42 -11.86
CA ASP A 39 -1.24 -15.98 -13.25
C ASP A 39 -0.04 -15.10 -13.69
N GLY A 40 0.91 -14.83 -12.78
CA GLY A 40 2.13 -14.06 -13.04
C GLY A 40 1.93 -12.54 -13.07
N GLU A 41 0.72 -12.06 -12.81
CA GLU A 41 0.35 -10.64 -12.89
C GLU A 41 0.84 -9.82 -11.69
N ILE A 42 1.08 -10.46 -10.54
CA ILE A 42 1.80 -9.87 -9.40
C ILE A 42 3.19 -10.49 -9.31
N VAL A 43 4.20 -9.62 -9.32
CA VAL A 43 5.60 -9.97 -9.08
C VAL A 43 5.91 -9.96 -7.58
N ASP A 44 5.40 -8.96 -6.84
CA ASP A 44 5.56 -8.84 -5.39
C ASP A 44 4.44 -7.98 -4.77
N MET A 45 4.19 -8.17 -3.47
CA MET A 45 3.31 -7.29 -2.69
C MET A 45 3.64 -7.36 -1.20
N GLN A 46 3.59 -6.22 -0.52
CA GLN A 46 3.82 -6.16 0.92
C GLN A 46 2.93 -5.11 1.59
N GLY A 47 2.44 -5.43 2.79
CA GLY A 47 2.02 -4.43 3.77
C GLY A 47 3.26 -3.84 4.44
N LEU A 48 3.29 -2.53 4.64
CA LEU A 48 4.41 -1.83 5.27
C LEU A 48 4.15 -1.58 6.75
N GLY A 49 5.24 -1.35 7.50
CA GLY A 49 5.17 -0.97 8.90
C GLY A 49 4.43 0.35 9.11
N GLY A 50 3.86 0.51 10.31
CA GLY A 50 3.12 1.72 10.66
C GLY A 50 4.02 2.96 10.77
N PRO A 51 3.42 4.15 10.97
CA PRO A 51 4.16 5.41 11.05
C PRO A 51 5.16 5.45 12.22
N GLY A 52 4.94 4.66 13.29
CA GLY A 52 5.88 4.55 14.42
C GLY A 52 7.15 3.76 14.12
N GLU A 53 7.19 3.01 13.02
CA GLU A 53 8.35 2.22 12.58
C GLU A 53 9.08 2.85 11.38
N THR A 54 8.61 4.01 10.92
CA THR A 54 9.10 4.67 9.71
C THR A 54 9.95 5.89 10.06
N PHE A 55 11.11 6.02 9.40
CA PHE A 55 12.00 7.17 9.52
C PHE A 55 12.55 7.55 8.15
N VAL A 56 12.89 8.83 7.98
CA VAL A 56 13.50 9.38 6.77
C VAL A 56 14.96 9.65 7.05
N VAL A 57 15.83 9.16 6.16
CA VAL A 57 17.27 9.41 6.22
C VAL A 57 17.66 10.32 5.05
N ARG A 58 18.38 11.41 5.34
CA ARG A 58 18.92 12.34 4.33
C ARG A 58 20.41 12.52 4.50
N ALA A 59 21.12 12.68 3.40
CA ALA A 59 22.54 13.05 3.43
C ALA A 59 22.71 14.44 4.05
N SER A 60 23.81 14.63 4.78
CA SER A 60 24.24 15.93 5.32
C SER A 60 25.54 16.38 4.66
N PRO A 61 25.76 17.70 4.49
CA PRO A 61 27.07 18.25 4.12
C PRO A 61 28.21 17.89 5.09
N THR A 62 27.89 17.54 6.35
CA THR A 62 28.88 17.17 7.37
C THR A 62 29.28 15.69 7.32
N GLY A 63 28.64 14.88 6.46
CA GLY A 63 28.90 13.44 6.33
C GLY A 63 28.10 12.54 7.29
N GLU A 64 27.52 13.09 8.36
CA GLU A 64 26.60 12.36 9.25
C GLU A 64 25.15 12.46 8.75
N PRO A 65 24.41 11.37 8.52
CA PRO A 65 23.06 11.44 7.98
C PRO A 65 22.09 12.12 8.97
N ILE A 66 21.18 12.92 8.42
CA ILE A 66 20.05 13.49 9.17
C ILE A 66 18.93 12.45 9.17
N VAL A 67 18.54 12.00 10.36
CA VAL A 67 17.41 11.08 10.56
C VAL A 67 16.24 11.83 11.17
N THR A 68 15.06 11.72 10.56
CA THR A 68 13.82 12.34 11.07
C THR A 68 12.70 11.31 11.13
N ASP A 69 11.85 11.40 12.14
CA ASP A 69 10.66 10.55 12.27
C ASP A 69 9.70 10.79 11.11
N GLY A 70 9.39 9.72 10.37
CA GLY A 70 8.48 9.70 9.24
C GLY A 70 8.73 10.77 8.14
N PRO A 71 8.08 10.63 6.97
CA PRO A 71 7.84 11.76 6.08
C PRO A 71 6.51 12.48 6.38
N PHE A 72 5.77 12.06 7.42
CA PHE A 72 4.37 12.44 7.62
C PHE A 72 4.21 13.53 8.69
N PRO A 73 3.68 14.72 8.36
CA PRO A 73 3.00 15.54 9.37
C PRO A 73 1.78 14.76 9.88
N GLU A 74 1.44 14.92 11.16
CA GLU A 74 0.50 14.08 11.94
C GLU A 74 -0.88 13.81 11.29
N THR A 75 -1.28 14.59 10.29
CA THR A 75 -2.60 14.55 9.62
C THR A 75 -2.57 14.04 8.18
N LYS A 76 -1.43 13.63 7.62
CA LYS A 76 -1.33 13.18 6.22
C LYS A 76 -1.32 11.66 6.08
N GLU A 77 -1.90 11.21 4.96
CA GLU A 77 -1.81 9.84 4.49
C GLU A 77 -0.35 9.38 4.36
N PHE A 78 -0.14 8.08 4.58
CA PHE A 78 1.13 7.39 4.45
C PHE A 78 1.03 6.12 3.61
N LEU A 79 2.17 5.67 3.09
CA LEU A 79 2.26 4.45 2.33
C LEU A 79 2.09 3.23 3.25
N ALA A 80 0.91 2.62 3.20
CA ALA A 80 0.57 1.44 4.00
C ALA A 80 0.90 0.11 3.31
N GLY A 81 1.10 0.12 1.99
CA GLY A 81 1.42 -1.09 1.24
C GLY A 81 1.67 -0.85 -0.24
N TYR A 82 2.18 -1.86 -0.93
CA TYR A 82 2.38 -1.81 -2.37
C TYR A 82 2.11 -3.14 -3.06
N TRP A 83 1.85 -3.04 -4.37
CA TRP A 83 1.83 -4.15 -5.30
C TRP A 83 2.72 -3.83 -6.50
N LEU A 84 3.64 -4.74 -6.77
CA LEU A 84 4.39 -4.78 -8.01
C LEU A 84 3.67 -5.72 -8.98
N VAL A 85 3.15 -5.15 -10.05
CA VAL A 85 2.36 -5.85 -11.06
C VAL A 85 3.06 -5.78 -12.41
N ASP A 86 3.01 -6.89 -13.13
CA ASP A 86 3.46 -7.01 -14.51
C ASP A 86 2.26 -7.47 -15.36
N VAL A 87 1.68 -6.54 -16.10
CA VAL A 87 0.42 -6.74 -16.82
C VAL A 87 0.52 -6.12 -18.20
N GLU A 88 -0.14 -6.74 -19.17
CA GLU A 88 -0.06 -6.35 -20.58
C GLU A 88 -0.75 -5.01 -20.89
N SER A 89 -1.61 -4.50 -20.00
CA SER A 89 -2.37 -3.27 -20.24
C SER A 89 -2.58 -2.39 -19.02
N THR A 90 -2.73 -1.08 -19.28
CA THR A 90 -3.11 -0.10 -18.25
C THR A 90 -4.51 -0.36 -17.70
N ASP A 91 -5.44 -0.88 -18.49
CA ASP A 91 -6.79 -1.17 -17.99
C ASP A 91 -6.77 -2.31 -16.97
N ARG A 92 -5.96 -3.35 -17.20
CA ARG A 92 -5.77 -4.41 -16.21
C ARG A 92 -5.21 -3.90 -14.89
N VAL A 93 -4.26 -2.95 -14.95
CA VAL A 93 -3.70 -2.33 -13.74
C VAL A 93 -4.76 -1.56 -12.95
N ARG A 94 -5.71 -0.91 -13.65
CA ARG A 94 -6.81 -0.16 -13.03
C ARG A 94 -7.83 -1.08 -12.38
N GLU A 95 -8.13 -2.22 -12.99
CA GLU A 95 -9.00 -3.24 -12.40
C GLU A 95 -8.42 -3.76 -11.08
N ILE A 96 -7.13 -4.09 -11.07
CA ILE A 96 -6.44 -4.56 -9.86
C ILE A 96 -6.45 -3.46 -8.79
N ALA A 97 -6.13 -2.21 -9.15
CA ALA A 97 -6.16 -1.09 -8.21
C ALA A 97 -7.56 -0.84 -7.63
N ALA A 98 -8.60 -0.89 -8.47
CA ALA A 98 -9.98 -0.71 -8.06
C ALA A 98 -10.44 -1.82 -7.09
N PHE A 99 -10.04 -3.07 -7.36
CA PHE A 99 -10.32 -4.17 -6.44
C PHE A 99 -9.66 -3.94 -5.07
N ILE A 100 -8.37 -3.59 -5.04
CA ILE A 100 -7.64 -3.35 -3.78
C ILE A 100 -8.26 -2.18 -3.00
N SER A 101 -8.62 -1.10 -3.69
CA SER A 101 -9.30 0.05 -3.10
C SER A 101 -10.64 -0.33 -2.43
N ALA A 102 -11.30 -1.36 -2.96
CA ALA A 102 -12.60 -1.82 -2.51
C ALA A 102 -12.56 -2.78 -1.29
N ALA A 103 -11.39 -2.97 -0.66
CA ALA A 103 -11.27 -3.85 0.50
C ALA A 103 -12.29 -3.48 1.59
N PRO A 104 -13.02 -4.46 2.16
CA PRO A 104 -14.14 -4.18 3.05
C PRO A 104 -13.67 -3.70 4.43
N GLY A 105 -14.31 -2.68 4.96
CA GLY A 105 -14.12 -2.14 6.30
C GLY A 105 -14.94 -2.88 7.38
N PRO A 106 -15.01 -2.32 8.60
CA PRO A 106 -15.65 -2.98 9.75
C PRO A 106 -17.17 -3.17 9.57
N ASP A 107 -17.81 -2.34 8.75
CA ASP A 107 -19.23 -2.41 8.41
C ASP A 107 -19.48 -3.18 7.09
N GLY A 108 -18.44 -3.78 6.51
CA GLY A 108 -18.49 -4.50 5.24
C GLY A 108 -18.53 -3.61 4.00
N LYS A 109 -18.52 -2.28 4.14
CA LYS A 109 -18.44 -1.36 2.99
C LYS A 109 -16.99 -1.18 2.53
N PRO A 110 -16.74 -0.83 1.26
CA PRO A 110 -15.41 -0.48 0.78
C PRO A 110 -14.73 0.59 1.63
N MET A 111 -13.48 0.36 2.02
CA MET A 111 -12.63 1.36 2.70
C MET A 111 -12.24 2.52 1.78
N ASN A 112 -12.28 2.31 0.46
CA ASN A 112 -11.92 3.34 -0.53
C ASN A 112 -10.49 3.87 -0.35
N PHE A 113 -9.55 2.97 -0.04
CA PHE A 113 -8.15 3.35 0.10
C PHE A 113 -7.64 3.98 -1.21
N PRO A 114 -6.91 5.10 -1.16
CA PRO A 114 -6.29 5.66 -2.36
C PRO A 114 -5.15 4.78 -2.85
N LEU A 115 -5.21 4.39 -4.13
CA LEU A 115 -4.14 3.65 -4.81
C LEU A 115 -3.47 4.57 -5.83
N HIS A 116 -2.20 4.91 -5.62
CA HIS A 116 -1.41 5.59 -6.63
C HIS A 116 -0.87 4.56 -7.62
N VAL A 117 -1.30 4.66 -8.86
CA VAL A 117 -0.81 3.84 -9.98
C VAL A 117 0.39 4.54 -10.60
N GLN A 118 1.56 3.91 -10.54
CA GLN A 118 2.78 4.48 -11.10
C GLN A 118 3.59 3.42 -11.89
N PRO A 119 3.97 3.71 -13.15
CA PRO A 119 4.93 2.89 -13.89
C PRO A 119 6.29 2.88 -13.19
N ILE A 120 7.03 1.76 -13.30
CA ILE A 120 8.43 1.75 -12.91
C ILE A 120 9.23 2.47 -14.00
N GLY A 121 9.94 3.52 -13.61
CA GLY A 121 10.84 4.23 -14.51
C GLY A 121 12.04 3.36 -14.90
N GLN A 122 12.46 3.45 -16.15
CA GLN A 122 13.74 2.91 -16.59
C GLN A 122 14.82 4.00 -16.49
N ALA A 123 16.06 3.59 -16.28
CA ALA A 123 17.18 4.53 -16.32
C ALA A 123 17.23 5.21 -17.70
N PRO A 124 17.57 6.50 -17.78
CA PRO A 124 17.79 7.15 -19.07
C PRO A 124 18.85 6.39 -19.88
N GLU A 125 18.65 6.27 -21.18
CA GLU A 125 19.72 5.84 -22.08
C GLU A 125 20.84 6.90 -22.02
N VAL A 126 22.04 6.46 -21.65
CA VAL A 126 23.26 7.29 -21.58
C VAL A 126 24.11 7.16 -22.84
#